data_AF-F3FY30-F1
#
_entry.id   AF-F3FY30-F1
#
_cell.length_a   1.000
_cell.length_b   1.000
_cell.length_c   1.000
_cell.angle_alpha   90.00
_cell.angle_beta   90.00
_cell.angle_gamma   90.00
#
_symmetry.space_group_name_H-M   'P 1'
#
loop_
_entity.id
_entity.type
_entity.pdbx_description
1 polymer ?
#
loop_
_entity_poly.entity_id
_entity_poly.type
_entity_poly.pdbx_seq_one_letter_code
_entity_poly.pdbx_strand_id
1 'polypeptide(L)' 'QGFAAHIGKPVGNTQFYLLDAQMQPVPLGVPGEIHIGGAGVARGYLNRDDLTAERFL' A
#
# COMPACT_ATOMS: atom_id res chain seq x y z
N GLN A 1 -20.35 -7.89 19.30
CA GLN A 1 -19.49 -7.50 18.16
C GLN A 1 -18.37 -6.65 18.72
N GLY A 2 -17.11 -7.01 18.46
CA GLY A 2 -15.96 -6.23 18.91
C GLY A 2 -15.80 -4.96 18.09
N PHE A 3 -15.41 -3.85 18.71
CA PHE A 3 -15.00 -2.65 18.00
C PHE A 3 -13.65 -2.91 17.32
N ALA A 4 -13.59 -2.81 15.99
CA ALA A 4 -12.34 -2.77 15.25
C ALA A 4 -12.01 -1.31 14.96
N ALA A 5 -10.95 -0.79 15.59
CA ALA A 5 -10.49 0.57 15.35
C ALA A 5 -9.94 0.72 13.92
N HIS A 6 -10.20 1.85 13.28
CA HIS A 6 -9.58 2.17 11.99
C HIS A 6 -8.07 2.35 12.15
N ILE A 7 -7.30 1.96 11.13
CA ILE A 7 -5.84 2.18 11.08
C ILE A 7 -5.43 3.64 10.86
N GLY A 8 -6.40 4.53 10.57
CA GLY A 8 -6.19 5.97 10.50
C GLY A 8 -5.90 6.51 9.10
N LYS A 9 -5.05 7.55 9.02
CA LYS A 9 -4.65 8.26 7.79
C LYS A 9 -3.13 8.18 7.62
N PRO A 10 -2.59 8.32 6.39
CA PRO A 10 -1.16 8.35 6.17
C PRO A 10 -0.46 9.44 6.98
N VAL A 11 0.75 9.13 7.45
CA VAL A 11 1.66 10.14 8.02
C VAL A 11 2.22 11.04 6.90
N GLY A 12 2.88 12.13 7.28
CA GLY A 12 3.42 13.09 6.30
C GLY A 12 4.33 12.44 5.26
N ASN A 13 4.21 12.87 4.00
CA ASN A 13 4.95 12.32 2.85
C ASN A 13 4.72 10.82 2.57
N THR A 14 3.62 10.24 3.07
CA THR A 14 3.17 8.88 2.74
C THR A 14 1.85 8.95 1.96
N GLN A 15 1.71 8.13 0.93
CA GLN A 15 0.47 7.95 0.19
C GLN A 15 -0.03 6.51 0.35
N PHE A 16 -1.35 6.34 0.55
CA PHE A 16 -2.01 5.03 0.51
C PHE A 16 -2.96 4.98 -0.67
N TYR A 17 -2.93 3.86 -1.39
CA TYR A 17 -3.88 3.52 -2.44
C TYR A 17 -4.55 2.20 -2.08
N LEU A 18 -5.85 2.09 -2.35
CA LEU A 18 -6.55 0.82 -2.36
C LEU A 18 -6.78 0.46 -3.82
N LEU A 19 -6.15 -0.62 -4.29
CA LEU A 19 -6.18 -1.01 -5.69
C LEU A 19 -6.97 -2.31 -5.89
N ASP A 20 -7.61 -2.44 -7.04
CA ASP A 20 -8.13 -3.71 -7.54
C ASP A 20 -7.03 -4.54 -8.24
N ALA A 21 -7.41 -5.72 -8.75
CA ALA A 21 -6.52 -6.62 -9.45
C ALA A 21 -6.01 -6.08 -10.80
N GLN A 22 -6.56 -4.96 -11.29
CA GLN A 22 -6.12 -4.26 -12.50
C GLN A 22 -5.25 -3.03 -12.14
N MET A 23 -4.81 -2.92 -10.89
CA MET A 23 -4.00 -1.81 -10.36
C MET A 23 -4.71 -0.44 -10.45
N GLN A 24 -6.05 -0.42 -10.41
CA GLN A 24 -6.83 0.81 -10.42
C GLN A 24 -7.40 1.13 -9.04
N PRO A 25 -7.55 2.42 -8.66
CA PRO A 25 -8.16 2.79 -7.40
C PRO A 25 -9.60 2.27 -7.27
N VAL A 26 -9.89 1.61 -6.14
CA VAL A 26 -11.25 1.15 -5.85
C VAL A 26 -12.15 2.30 -5.38
N PRO A 27 -13.47 2.23 -5.63
CA PRO A 27 -14.42 3.18 -5.07
C PRO A 27 -14.46 3.17 -3.53
N LEU A 28 -14.97 4.25 -2.94
CA LEU A 28 -15.12 4.37 -1.49
C LEU A 28 -15.98 3.22 -0.91
N GLY A 29 -15.48 2.58 0.15
CA GLY A 29 -16.17 1.50 0.85
C GLY A 29 -16.01 0.12 0.19
N VAL A 30 -15.37 0.03 -0.98
CA VAL A 30 -15.06 -1.23 -1.64
C VAL A 30 -13.69 -1.74 -1.14
N PRO A 31 -13.57 -3.03 -0.77
CA PRO A 31 -12.28 -3.60 -0.42
C PRO A 31 -11.28 -3.56 -1.58
N GLY A 32 -10.01 -3.28 -1.28
CA GLY A 32 -8.90 -3.32 -2.22
C GLY A 32 -7.59 -3.63 -1.51
N GLU A 33 -6.54 -3.90 -2.27
CA GLU A 33 -5.21 -4.13 -1.73
C GLU A 33 -4.51 -2.81 -1.42
N ILE A 34 -3.95 -2.70 -0.21
CA ILE A 34 -3.21 -1.50 0.22
C ILE A 34 -1.86 -1.46 -0.49
N HIS A 35 -1.61 -0.38 -1.22
CA HIS A 35 -0.30 0.00 -1.73
C HIS A 35 0.17 1.27 -1.05
N ILE A 36 1.45 1.30 -0.66
CA ILE A 36 2.06 2.40 0.09
C ILE A 36 3.15 3.05 -0.76
N GLY A 37 3.04 4.37 -0.93
CA GLY A 37 4.02 5.21 -1.61
C GLY A 37 4.62 6.28 -0.69
N GLY A 38 5.64 6.95 -1.19
CA GLY A 38 6.21 8.16 -0.59
C GLY A 38 7.58 7.97 0.06
N ALA A 39 7.98 8.96 0.86
CA ALA A 39 9.36 9.10 1.33
C ALA A 39 9.83 7.97 2.28
N GLY A 40 8.88 7.27 2.91
CA GLY A 40 9.16 6.15 3.83
C GLY A 40 9.32 4.79 3.16
N VAL A 41 9.12 4.68 1.85
CA VAL A 41 9.26 3.40 1.13
C VAL A 41 10.74 3.03 1.05
N ALA A 42 11.06 1.77 1.36
CA ALA A 42 12.43 1.27 1.28
C ALA A 42 12.93 1.22 -0.17
N ARG A 43 14.25 1.13 -0.35
CA ARG A 43 14.87 0.96 -1.68
C ARG A 43 14.61 -0.40 -2.33
N GLY A 44 14.11 -1.36 -1.56
CA GLY A 44 13.99 -2.76 -1.97
C GLY A 44 14.58 -3.73 -0.95
N TYR A 45 14.66 -4.98 -1.35
CA TYR A 45 15.29 -6.04 -0.59
C TYR A 45 16.76 -6.17 -0.99
N LEU A 46 17.66 -6.16 0.00
CA LEU A 46 19.11 -6.26 -0.24
C LEU A 46 19.46 -7.56 -0.98
N ASN A 47 20.13 -7.44 -2.13
CA ASN A 47 20.56 -8.54 -3.00
C ASN A 47 19.42 -9.45 -3.49
N ARG A 48 18.20 -8.92 -3.58
CA ARG A 48 16.99 -9.63 -4.01
C ARG A 48 16.22 -8.78 -5.02
N ASP A 49 16.85 -8.57 -6.17
CA ASP A 49 16.33 -7.71 -7.24
C ASP A 49 15.03 -8.26 -7.81
N ASP A 50 14.88 -9.59 -7.85
CA ASP A 50 13.66 -10.30 -8.24
C ASP A 50 12.45 -9.89 -7.39
N LEU A 51 12.60 -9.98 -6.06
CA LEU A 51 11.55 -9.60 -5.12
C LEU A 51 11.35 -8.10 -5.03
N THR A 52 12.42 -7.33 -5.24
CA THR A 52 12.33 -5.88 -5.26
C THR A 52 11.44 -5.44 -6.43
N ALA A 53 11.71 -5.94 -7.63
CA ALA A 53 10.89 -5.63 -8.80
C ALA A 53 9.44 -6.12 -8.66
N GLU A 54 9.21 -7.21 -7.92
CA GLU A 54 7.85 -7.74 -7.70
C GLU A 54 7.04 -6.92 -6.68
N ARG A 55 7.68 -6.38 -5.63
CA ARG A 55 6.97 -5.74 -4.50
C ARG A 55 7.10 -4.21 -4.44
N PHE A 56 8.02 -3.63 -5.19
CA PHE A 56 8.26 -2.18 -5.28
C PHE A 56 8.00 -1.73 -6.73
N LEU A 57 6.71 -1.58 -7.05
CA LEU A 57 6.18 -1.29 -8.39
C LEU A 57 6.21 0.20 -8.77
#